data_AF-A0A662DYE2-F1
#
_entry.id   AF-A0A662DYE2-F1
#
_cell.length_a   1.000
_cell.length_b   1.000
_cell.length_c   1.000
_cell.angle_alpha   90.00
_cell.angle_beta   90.00
_cell.angle_gamma   90.00
#
_symmetry.space_group_name_H-M   'P 1'
#
loop_
_entity.id
_entity.type
_entity.pdbx_description
1 polymer ?
#
loop_
_entity_poly.entity_id
_entity_poly.type
_entity_poly.pdbx_seq_one_letter_code
_entity_poly.pdbx_strand_id
1 'polypeptide(L)' 'DDGGGDLFTDDNDSIFEADIDRLGTAGVTRGCNPPTNTRFCPNANVTRAQMAAFLHRALG' A
#
# COMPACT_ATOMS: atom_id res chain seq x y z
N ASP A 1 -9.65 -2.17 11.84
CA ASP A 1 -9.62 -2.97 10.62
C ASP A 1 -8.28 -3.69 10.63
N ASP A 2 -8.33 -5.00 10.58
CA ASP A 2 -7.26 -5.95 10.92
C ASP A 2 -6.45 -6.43 9.71
N GLY A 3 -6.69 -5.84 8.53
CA GLY A 3 -6.00 -6.21 7.30
C GLY A 3 -6.59 -7.45 6.62
N GLY A 4 -7.84 -7.78 6.93
CA GLY A 4 -8.59 -8.85 6.25
C GLY A 4 -9.40 -8.39 5.04
N GLY A 5 -9.18 -7.17 4.55
CA GLY A 5 -9.93 -6.61 3.44
C GLY A 5 -9.05 -6.36 2.23
N ASP A 6 -9.38 -7.00 1.11
CA ASP A 6 -8.80 -6.82 -0.25
C ASP A 6 -8.90 -5.33 -0.68
N LEU A 7 -7.96 -4.52 -0.22
CA LEU A 7 -7.92 -3.09 -0.50
C LEU A 7 -7.30 -2.83 -1.87
N PHE A 8 -6.38 -3.70 -2.30
CA PHE A 8 -5.66 -3.59 -3.55
C PHE A 8 -5.82 -4.86 -4.39
N THR A 9 -6.47 -4.71 -5.54
CA THR A 9 -6.79 -5.82 -6.45
C THR A 9 -5.61 -6.58 -7.07
N ASP A 10 -4.36 -6.16 -6.82
CA ASP A 10 -3.16 -6.70 -7.45
C ASP A 10 -2.10 -7.22 -6.46
N ASP A 11 -2.48 -7.49 -5.21
CA ASP A 11 -1.60 -8.09 -4.19
C ASP A 11 -2.06 -9.48 -3.67
N ASN A 12 -3.20 -10.01 -4.12
CA ASN A 12 -3.76 -11.32 -3.71
C ASN A 12 -2.81 -12.54 -3.84
N ASP A 13 -1.78 -12.47 -4.69
CA ASP A 13 -0.77 -13.53 -4.84
C ASP A 13 0.50 -13.27 -3.98
N SER A 14 0.53 -12.17 -3.25
CA SER A 14 1.65 -11.76 -2.40
C SER A 14 1.54 -12.42 -1.04
N ILE A 15 2.64 -13.02 -0.56
CA ILE A 15 2.73 -13.45 0.85
C ILE A 15 2.59 -12.29 1.85
N PHE A 16 2.67 -11.05 1.37
CA PHE A 16 2.54 -9.82 2.14
C PHE A 16 1.16 -9.16 2.01
N GLU A 17 0.18 -9.77 1.34
CA GLU A 17 -1.19 -9.22 1.16
C GLU A 17 -1.73 -8.60 2.46
N ALA A 18 -1.80 -9.37 3.54
CA ALA A 18 -2.28 -8.89 4.83
C ALA A 18 -1.46 -7.70 5.39
N ASP A 19 -0.15 -7.68 5.16
CA ASP A 19 0.69 -6.55 5.59
C ASP A 19 0.46 -5.32 4.71
N ILE A 20 0.26 -5.51 3.41
CA ILE A 20 -0.06 -4.45 2.45
C ILE A 20 -1.41 -3.80 2.79
N ASP A 21 -2.42 -4.61 3.07
CA ASP A 21 -3.74 -4.12 3.51
C ASP A 21 -3.62 -3.36 4.82
N ARG A 22 -2.86 -3.85 5.81
CA ARG A 22 -2.60 -3.11 7.05
C ARG A 22 -1.94 -1.77 6.79
N LEU A 23 -0.98 -1.69 5.87
CA LEU A 23 -0.36 -0.43 5.47
C LEU A 23 -1.35 0.51 4.78
N GLY A 24 -2.26 -0.02 3.96
CA GLY A 24 -3.29 0.75 3.27
C GLY A 24 -4.35 1.29 4.23
N THR A 25 -4.88 0.43 5.11
CA THR A 25 -5.81 0.78 6.19
C THR A 25 -5.22 1.81 7.15
N ALA A 26 -3.92 1.71 7.47
CA ALA A 26 -3.21 2.72 8.27
C ALA A 26 -2.91 4.03 7.49
N GLY A 27 -3.21 4.08 6.19
CA GLY A 27 -2.93 5.22 5.32
C GLY A 27 -1.44 5.40 4.96
N VAL A 28 -0.59 4.42 5.28
CA VAL A 28 0.85 4.42 4.98
C VAL A 28 1.12 4.21 3.51
N THR A 29 0.31 3.42 2.81
CA THR A 29 0.24 3.41 1.33
C THR A 29 -1.11 3.91 0.86
N ARG A 30 -1.18 4.40 -0.38
CA ARG A 30 -2.41 4.87 -1.03
C ARG A 30 -2.59 4.28 -2.42
N GLY A 31 -1.83 3.23 -2.74
CA GLY A 31 -1.82 2.65 -4.09
C GLY A 31 -1.04 3.45 -5.13
N CYS A 32 -1.03 2.91 -6.35
CA CYS A 32 -0.16 3.33 -7.45
C CYS A 32 -0.92 3.81 -8.70
N ASN A 33 -2.24 3.69 -8.77
CA ASN A 33 -3.06 3.98 -9.96
C ASN A 33 -4.08 5.10 -9.73
N PRO A 34 -3.64 6.35 -9.53
CA PRO A 34 -4.55 7.48 -9.36
C PRO A 34 -5.41 7.71 -10.62
N PRO A 35 -6.64 8.25 -10.48
CA PRO A 35 -7.23 8.70 -9.21
C PRO A 35 -7.85 7.56 -8.38
N THR A 36 -8.07 6.38 -8.97
CA THR A 36 -8.86 5.30 -8.36
C THR A 36 -8.12 4.60 -7.23
N ASN A 37 -6.80 4.41 -7.35
CA ASN A 37 -5.94 3.90 -6.27
C ASN A 37 -6.33 2.51 -5.72
N THR A 38 -6.84 1.64 -6.60
CA THR A 38 -7.24 0.25 -6.30
C THR A 38 -6.11 -0.78 -6.47
N ARG A 39 -4.88 -0.34 -6.75
CA ARG A 39 -3.71 -1.20 -6.95
C ARG A 39 -2.57 -0.77 -6.04
N PHE A 40 -1.85 -1.73 -5.49
CA PHE A 40 -0.62 -1.54 -4.74
C PHE A 40 0.61 -1.50 -5.65
N CYS A 41 0.59 -2.21 -6.78
CA CYS A 41 1.76 -2.42 -7.67
C CYS A 41 2.98 -3.03 -6.93
N PRO A 42 2.89 -4.28 -6.42
CA PRO A 42 3.91 -4.85 -5.53
C PRO A 42 5.33 -4.95 -6.13
N ASN A 43 5.43 -5.01 -7.46
CA ASN A 43 6.70 -5.13 -8.17
C ASN A 43 7.25 -3.79 -8.69
N ALA A 44 6.55 -2.68 -8.45
CA ALA A 44 7.02 -1.36 -8.87
C ALA A 44 8.15 -0.85 -7.97
N ASN A 45 9.17 -0.24 -8.57
CA ASN A 45 10.23 0.39 -7.80
C ASN A 45 9.70 1.60 -7.00
N VAL A 46 10.09 1.68 -5.74
CA VAL A 46 9.80 2.83 -4.87
C VAL A 46 10.88 3.90 -5.07
N THR A 47 10.47 5.12 -5.43
CA THR A 47 11.37 6.28 -5.45
C THR A 47 11.68 6.76 -4.03
N ARG A 48 12.81 7.47 -3.86
CA ARG A 48 13.16 8.09 -2.56
C ARG A 48 12.08 9.04 -2.05
N ALA A 49 11.38 9.75 -2.95
CA ALA A 49 10.30 10.64 -2.58
C ALA A 49 9.05 9.88 -2.07
N GLN A 50 8.70 8.76 -2.71
CA GLN A 50 7.62 7.90 -2.22
C GLN A 50 7.97 7.25 -0.88
N MET A 51 9.21 6.78 -0.72
CA MET A 51 9.69 6.26 0.56
C MET A 51 9.58 7.31 1.67
N ALA A 52 9.98 8.56 1.42
CA ALA A 52 9.81 9.65 2.36
C ALA A 52 8.34 9.90 2.71
N ALA A 53 7.44 9.83 1.72
CA ALA A 53 6.00 9.97 1.94
C ALA A 53 5.40 8.80 2.76
N PHE A 54 5.91 7.58 2.61
CA PHE A 54 5.50 6.43 3.44
C PHE A 54 5.95 6.63 4.89
N LEU A 55 7.23 6.96 5.12
CA LEU A 55 7.74 7.21 6.47
C LEU A 55 7.02 8.36 7.16
N HIS A 56 6.77 9.46 6.44
CA HIS A 56 6.03 10.59 7.01
C HIS A 56 4.62 10.21 7.46
N ARG A 57 3.90 9.38 6.68
CA ARG A 57 2.55 8.92 7.05
C ARG A 57 2.55 7.84 8.13
N ALA A 58 3.58 6.99 8.16
CA ALA A 58 3.70 5.94 9.16
C ALA A 58 4.13 6.45 10.53
N LEU A 59 5.01 7.45 10.56
CA LEU A 59 5.68 7.88 11.80
C LEU A 59 5.16 9.20 12.37
N GLY A 60 4.37 9.96 11.60
CA GLY A 60 3.63 11.15 12.04
C GLY A 60 4.36 12.03 13.05
#